data_AF-F8JKR6-F1
#
_entry.id   AF-F8JKR6-F1
#
_cell.length_a   1.000
_cell.length_b   1.000
_cell.length_c   1.000
_cell.angle_alpha   90.00
_cell.angle_beta   90.00
_cell.angle_gamma   90.00
#
_symmetry.space_group_name_H-M   'P 1'
#
loop_
_entity.id
_entity.type
_entity.pdbx_description
1 polymer ?
#
loop_
_entity_poly.entity_id
_entity_poly.type
_entity_poly.pdbx_seq_one_letter_code
_entity_poly.pdbx_strand_id
1 'polypeptide(L)'
;MADIRVPKLNNNDTGYQLVAWLVDEDEPVKPDQPVAEVETSKAVEELVSGAEGVLRRLLAVGDACAPGEVIARVVEPGAPREEPPARPNAVTEAAAEDPGPVVTAPARELMDQLGIDPARLRELDVKIVKRADVERLAPEQDSADTRQLPVPQQAVARTVSRSHAEIPAAYTVIAVDAGPAKAEVARQTTALGRLLGLPELLIAAVARLHAAHPLCFARLTGEHTVRIEERPHIGVTIDVGKGLNVPVVKDADQLSFAELVEVTTAFRRTAVRGRFRESELSGATIGVTLHNAPDIVHAIPMIFPGQTCALALSGVRPEVVPDGDGFRARDTVNLGLAYDHRVVNGKDAVDFLQDLKAALEHPEELTR
;
A
#
# COMPACT_ATOMS: atom_id res chain seq x y z
N MET A 1 6.49 43.06 35.73
CA MET A 1 5.50 42.17 35.10
C MET A 1 6.13 41.56 33.86
N ALA A 2 6.21 40.24 33.77
CA ALA A 2 6.77 39.51 32.64
C ALA A 2 5.75 38.50 32.10
N ASP A 3 5.68 38.35 30.77
CA ASP A 3 4.78 37.38 30.13
C ASP A 3 5.48 36.02 29.96
N ILE A 4 4.78 34.95 30.30
CA ILE A 4 5.15 33.58 29.90
C ILE A 4 4.49 33.30 28.55
N ARG A 5 5.30 33.28 27.50
CA ARG A 5 4.87 33.05 26.11
C ARG A 5 5.26 31.66 25.65
N VAL A 6 4.40 31.01 24.87
CA VAL A 6 4.75 29.71 24.27
C VAL A 6 5.78 29.94 23.15
N PRO A 7 7.01 29.38 23.24
CA PRO A 7 7.98 29.48 22.16
C PRO A 7 7.57 28.62 20.96
N LYS A 8 8.20 28.84 19.82
CA LYS A 8 8.03 27.98 18.65
C LYS A 8 8.85 26.70 18.87
N LEU A 9 8.18 25.63 19.33
CA LEU A 9 8.81 24.35 19.69
C LEU A 9 9.00 23.40 18.51
N ASN A 10 8.17 23.52 17.46
CA ASN A 10 8.23 22.68 16.26
C ASN A 10 7.84 23.49 15.02
N ASN A 11 8.65 23.39 13.95
CA ASN A 11 8.43 24.11 12.70
C ASN A 11 7.09 23.77 12.03
N ASN A 12 6.61 22.53 12.18
CA ASN A 12 5.42 22.04 11.49
C ASN A 12 4.11 22.23 12.28
N ASP A 13 4.17 22.57 13.57
CA ASP A 13 2.98 22.66 14.42
C ASP A 13 2.42 24.08 14.45
N THR A 14 1.11 24.22 14.25
CA THR A 14 0.39 25.51 14.28
C THR A 14 -0.31 25.78 15.62
N GLY A 15 -0.35 24.80 16.52
CA GLY A 15 -0.91 24.91 17.88
C GLY A 15 -0.38 23.81 18.80
N TYR A 16 -0.47 24.07 20.10
CA TYR A 16 -0.02 23.23 21.21
C TYR A 16 -1.16 23.10 22.24
N GLN A 17 -1.00 22.22 23.23
CA GLN A 17 -1.94 22.10 24.33
C GLN A 17 -1.22 22.22 25.67
N LEU A 18 -1.76 23.01 26.60
CA LEU A 18 -1.24 23.13 27.96
C LEU A 18 -1.61 21.87 28.75
N VAL A 19 -0.63 21.05 29.14
CA VAL A 19 -0.88 19.76 29.80
C VAL A 19 -0.72 19.79 31.31
N ALA A 20 0.10 20.69 31.85
CA ALA A 20 0.24 20.88 33.29
C ALA A 20 0.77 22.27 33.65
N TRP A 21 0.39 22.73 34.84
CA TRP A 21 1.12 23.78 35.57
C TRP A 21 2.00 23.11 36.62
N LEU A 22 3.29 23.44 36.62
CA LEU A 22 4.29 22.91 37.57
C LEU A 22 4.41 23.76 38.84
N VAL A 23 3.79 24.94 38.84
CA VAL A 23 3.79 25.90 39.94
C VAL A 23 2.38 26.40 40.16
N ASP A 24 1.96 26.55 41.42
CA ASP A 24 0.62 26.97 41.81
C ASP A 24 0.28 28.42 41.49
N GLU A 25 -1.03 28.71 41.37
CA GLU A 25 -1.47 30.10 41.18
C GLU A 25 -1.10 30.91 42.42
N ASP A 26 -0.56 32.10 42.19
CA ASP A 26 -0.03 33.00 43.21
C ASP A 26 1.20 32.45 44.00
N GLU A 27 1.88 31.42 43.48
CA GLU A 27 3.14 30.91 44.04
C GLU A 27 4.39 31.65 43.48
N PRO A 28 5.46 31.85 44.28
CA PRO A 28 6.69 32.45 43.81
C PRO A 28 7.44 31.58 42.79
N VAL A 29 7.91 32.21 41.72
CA VAL A 29 8.75 31.62 40.67
C VAL A 29 10.08 32.34 40.56
N LYS A 30 11.14 31.60 40.21
CA LYS A 30 12.47 32.12 39.91
C LYS A 30 12.76 32.07 38.40
N PRO A 31 13.73 32.86 37.90
CA PRO A 31 14.25 32.69 36.55
C PRO A 31 14.75 31.26 36.34
N ASP A 32 14.53 30.74 35.12
CA ASP A 32 14.84 29.39 34.66
C ASP A 32 14.10 28.25 35.40
N GLN A 33 13.13 28.57 36.27
CA GLN A 33 12.29 27.57 36.92
C GLN A 33 11.19 27.09 35.95
N PRO A 34 11.02 25.77 35.76
CA PRO A 34 9.87 25.22 35.02
C PRO A 34 8.55 25.62 35.69
N VAL A 35 7.61 26.13 34.89
CA VAL A 35 6.30 26.62 35.36
C VAL A 35 5.13 25.90 34.70
N ALA A 36 5.30 25.36 33.49
CA ALA A 36 4.24 24.68 32.76
C ALA A 36 4.81 23.64 31.80
N GLU A 37 3.97 22.69 31.39
CA GLU A 37 4.27 21.73 30.34
C GLU A 37 3.28 21.91 29.19
N VAL A 38 3.79 21.91 27.95
CA VAL A 38 2.98 21.97 26.74
C VAL A 38 3.24 20.76 25.85
N GLU A 39 2.18 20.16 25.34
CA GLU A 39 2.26 19.04 24.41
C GLU A 39 2.24 19.52 22.97
N THR A 40 3.19 19.02 22.20
CA THR A 40 3.30 19.18 20.75
C THR A 40 2.94 17.87 20.04
N SER A 41 2.96 17.85 18.71
CA SER A 41 2.71 16.60 17.96
C SER A 41 3.79 15.52 18.17
N LYS A 42 4.93 15.86 18.80
CA LYS A 42 6.11 14.98 18.89
C LYS A 42 6.59 14.73 20.31
N ALA A 43 6.43 15.70 21.21
CA ALA A 43 6.96 15.66 22.57
C ALA A 43 6.21 16.63 23.49
N VAL A 44 6.33 16.40 24.79
CA VAL A 44 5.96 17.35 25.84
C VAL A 44 7.20 18.18 26.17
N GLU A 45 7.04 19.50 26.21
CA GLU A 45 8.12 20.45 26.45
C GLU A 45 7.80 21.31 27.67
N GLU A 46 8.80 21.56 28.50
CA GLU A 46 8.68 22.41 29.68
C GLU A 46 8.89 23.89 29.31
N LEU A 47 7.99 24.73 29.83
CA LEU A 47 8.12 26.18 29.77
C LEU A 47 8.70 26.67 31.08
N VAL A 48 9.77 27.47 30.95
CA VAL A 48 10.47 28.06 32.10
C VAL A 48 10.11 29.53 32.27
N SER A 49 10.14 30.02 33.49
CA SER A 49 9.99 31.44 33.78
C SER A 49 11.27 32.20 33.44
N GLY A 50 11.16 33.31 32.70
CA GLY A 50 12.29 34.22 32.45
C GLY A 50 12.49 35.28 33.54
N ALA A 51 11.65 35.30 34.58
CA ALA A 51 11.63 36.35 35.60
C ALA A 51 11.34 35.81 37.00
N GLU A 52 11.72 36.59 38.01
CA GLU A 52 11.36 36.35 39.40
C GLU A 52 10.04 37.07 39.73
N GLY A 53 9.17 36.44 40.51
CA GLY A 53 7.91 37.04 40.98
C GLY A 53 6.87 35.99 41.33
N VAL A 54 5.60 36.32 41.17
CA VAL A 54 4.45 35.47 41.49
C VAL A 54 3.72 35.07 40.21
N LEU A 55 3.43 33.77 40.03
CA LEU A 55 2.81 33.24 38.82
C LEU A 55 1.29 33.47 38.80
N ARG A 56 0.80 34.06 37.71
CA ARG A 56 -0.64 34.18 37.42
C ARG A 56 -0.99 33.50 36.11
N ARG A 57 -1.83 32.48 36.21
CA ARG A 57 -2.25 31.62 35.10
C ARG A 57 -3.34 32.33 34.27
N LEU A 58 -3.27 32.24 32.96
CA LEU A 58 -4.30 32.76 32.03
C LEU A 58 -5.02 31.65 31.25
N LEU A 59 -4.46 30.44 31.26
CA LEU A 59 -5.03 29.25 30.62
C LEU A 59 -5.27 28.15 31.66
N ALA A 60 -6.35 27.41 31.45
CA ALA A 60 -6.63 26.18 32.16
C ALA A 60 -5.85 25.01 31.53
N VAL A 61 -5.54 24.00 32.33
CA VAL A 61 -4.99 22.74 31.80
C VAL A 61 -6.00 22.14 30.83
N GLY A 62 -5.53 21.78 29.64
CA GLY A 62 -6.34 21.30 28.52
C GLY A 62 -6.65 22.36 27.46
N ASP A 63 -6.42 23.64 27.74
CA ASP A 63 -6.61 24.69 26.73
C ASP A 63 -5.57 24.61 25.62
N ALA A 64 -6.01 24.89 24.39
CA ALA A 64 -5.12 25.02 23.23
C ALA A 64 -4.41 26.38 23.26
N CYS A 65 -3.13 26.39 22.89
CA CYS A 65 -2.32 27.61 22.82
C CYS A 65 -1.46 27.64 21.54
N ALA A 66 -1.24 28.84 20.99
CA ALA A 66 -0.46 29.03 19.77
C ALA A 66 0.98 29.53 20.07
N PRO A 67 1.96 29.29 19.18
CA PRO A 67 3.27 29.91 19.29
C PRO A 67 3.17 31.44 19.43
N GLY A 68 3.80 32.00 20.46
CA GLY A 68 3.79 33.43 20.79
C GLY A 68 2.66 33.89 21.72
N GLU A 69 1.68 33.02 22.00
CA GLU A 69 0.58 33.31 22.92
C GLU A 69 1.04 33.40 24.37
N VAL A 70 0.47 34.35 25.13
CA VAL A 70 0.75 34.52 26.56
C VAL A 70 -0.16 33.61 27.35
N ILE A 71 0.41 32.69 28.12
CA ILE A 71 -0.33 31.68 28.88
C ILE A 71 -0.35 31.96 30.39
N ALA A 72 0.59 32.76 30.87
CA ALA A 72 0.69 33.24 32.25
C ALA A 72 1.50 34.53 32.32
N ARG A 73 1.45 35.19 33.47
CA ARG A 73 2.22 36.40 33.80
C ARG A 73 2.91 36.24 35.15
N VAL A 74 4.13 36.74 35.24
CA VAL A 74 4.89 36.86 36.49
C VAL A 74 4.80 38.29 36.98
N VAL A 75 4.21 38.49 38.16
CA VAL A 75 3.93 39.81 38.75
C VAL A 75 4.68 40.01 40.07
N GLU A 76 4.80 41.25 40.52
CA GLU A 76 5.34 41.52 41.85
C GLU A 76 4.34 41.08 42.94
N PRO A 77 4.82 40.62 44.11
CA PRO A 77 3.96 40.27 45.24
C PRO A 77 3.03 41.44 45.61
N GLY A 78 1.71 41.21 45.60
CA GLY A 78 0.70 42.22 45.95
C GLY A 78 0.20 43.10 44.80
N ALA A 79 0.59 42.83 43.55
CA ALA A 79 0.04 43.53 42.39
C ALA A 79 -1.48 43.30 42.24
N PRO A 80 -2.29 44.31 41.87
CA PRO A 80 -3.74 44.16 41.62
C PRO A 80 -4.05 43.09 40.56
N ARG A 81 -5.19 42.39 40.70
CA ARG A 81 -5.65 41.37 39.74
C ARG A 81 -6.32 42.06 38.54
N GLU A 82 -5.68 42.02 37.38
CA GLU A 82 -6.34 42.33 36.10
C GLU A 82 -6.98 41.05 35.56
N GLU A 83 -8.29 41.06 35.35
CA GLU A 83 -9.01 39.98 34.68
C GLU A 83 -8.60 39.92 33.20
N PRO A 84 -8.32 38.72 32.65
CA PRO A 84 -8.07 38.56 31.22
C PRO A 84 -9.32 38.88 30.39
N PRO A 85 -9.16 39.38 29.15
CA PRO A 85 -10.29 39.57 28.25
C PRO A 85 -10.94 38.21 27.93
N ALA A 86 -12.26 38.11 28.15
CA ALA A 86 -13.06 36.93 27.88
C ALA A 86 -12.96 36.52 26.39
N ARG A 87 -12.60 35.26 26.13
CA ARG A 87 -12.73 34.63 24.82
C ARG A 87 -13.99 33.75 24.76
N PRO A 88 -14.66 33.69 23.59
CA PRO A 88 -15.92 32.98 23.44
C PRO A 88 -15.67 31.48 23.27
N ASN A 89 -15.67 30.74 24.38
CA ASN A 89 -16.14 29.35 24.50
C ASN A 89 -15.86 28.85 25.93
N ALA A 90 -16.58 29.40 26.90
CA ALA A 90 -16.73 28.75 28.20
C ALA A 90 -18.04 27.96 28.15
N VAL A 91 -17.95 26.63 28.08
CA VAL A 91 -19.09 25.77 28.38
C VAL A 91 -19.25 25.79 29.90
N THR A 92 -20.41 26.26 30.32
CA THR A 92 -20.84 26.48 31.70
C THR A 92 -20.69 25.24 32.58
N GLU A 93 -20.06 25.44 33.73
CA GLU A 93 -19.97 24.51 34.85
C GLU A 93 -21.34 24.33 35.52
N ALA A 94 -21.75 23.08 35.74
CA ALA A 94 -22.89 22.73 36.60
C ALA A 94 -22.54 21.52 37.48
N ALA A 95 -22.46 21.80 38.78
CA ALA A 95 -22.74 20.95 39.95
C ALA A 95 -22.13 19.53 40.05
N ALA A 96 -21.08 19.46 40.88
CA ALA A 96 -20.74 18.42 41.86
C ALA A 96 -21.45 17.05 41.81
N GLU A 97 -20.72 16.05 41.32
CA GLU A 97 -20.61 14.68 41.83
C GLU A 97 -19.18 14.20 41.50
N ASP A 98 -18.57 13.41 42.38
CA ASP A 98 -17.16 12.96 42.36
C ASP A 98 -16.58 12.82 40.93
N PRO A 99 -15.64 13.68 40.50
CA PRO A 99 -15.20 13.68 39.12
C PRO A 99 -14.39 12.41 38.91
N GLY A 100 -15.00 11.44 38.24
CA GLY A 100 -14.28 10.34 37.65
C GLY A 100 -13.06 10.85 36.86
N PRO A 101 -12.08 9.99 36.60
CA PRO A 101 -10.78 10.42 36.12
C PRO A 101 -10.92 11.23 34.81
N VAL A 102 -10.18 12.35 34.72
CA VAL A 102 -10.23 13.23 33.55
C VAL A 102 -9.58 12.50 32.37
N VAL A 103 -10.34 12.22 31.32
CA VAL A 103 -9.88 11.47 30.14
C VAL A 103 -9.44 12.45 29.05
N THR A 104 -8.21 12.33 28.55
CA THR A 104 -7.70 13.19 27.47
C THR A 104 -8.42 12.91 26.14
N ALA A 105 -8.46 13.87 25.20
CA ALA A 105 -9.10 13.66 23.91
C ALA A 105 -8.51 12.46 23.10
N PRO A 106 -7.16 12.26 23.05
CA PRO A 106 -6.59 11.08 22.40
C PRO A 106 -6.92 9.76 23.11
N ALA A 107 -7.09 9.79 24.44
CA ALA A 107 -7.54 8.63 25.21
C ALA A 107 -9.00 8.30 24.87
N ARG A 108 -9.86 9.31 24.73
CA ARG A 108 -11.27 9.15 24.37
C ARG A 108 -11.44 8.62 22.94
N GLU A 109 -10.70 9.17 21.97
CA GLU A 109 -10.67 8.63 20.60
C GLU A 109 -10.22 7.16 20.57
N LEU A 110 -9.20 6.80 21.36
CA LEU A 110 -8.72 5.41 21.41
C LEU A 110 -9.73 4.49 22.10
N MET A 111 -10.42 4.96 23.15
CA MET A 111 -11.50 4.21 23.78
C MET A 111 -12.67 3.96 22.83
N ASP A 112 -13.05 4.97 22.04
CA ASP A 112 -14.10 4.85 21.02
C ASP A 112 -13.69 3.86 19.91
N GLN A 113 -12.42 3.87 19.50
CA GLN A 113 -11.87 2.91 18.53
C GLN A 113 -11.82 1.47 19.06
N LEU A 114 -11.49 1.29 20.35
CA LEU A 114 -11.32 -0.02 20.98
C LEU A 114 -12.60 -0.55 21.65
N GLY A 115 -13.67 0.25 21.69
CA GLY A 115 -14.92 -0.10 22.37
C GLY A 115 -14.75 -0.28 23.89
N ILE A 116 -13.85 0.46 24.53
CA ILE A 116 -13.56 0.35 25.97
C ILE A 116 -14.60 1.15 26.76
N ASP A 117 -15.35 0.46 27.62
CA ASP A 117 -16.34 1.10 28.52
C ASP A 117 -15.63 2.05 29.51
N PRO A 118 -16.06 3.33 29.61
CA PRO A 118 -15.58 4.29 30.62
C PRO A 118 -15.61 3.79 32.07
N ALA A 119 -16.50 2.84 32.42
CA ALA A 119 -16.53 2.23 33.74
C ALA A 119 -15.22 1.48 34.08
N ARG A 120 -14.53 0.96 33.08
CA ARG A 120 -13.27 0.21 33.20
C ARG A 120 -12.06 1.10 33.51
N LEU A 121 -12.19 2.40 33.27
CA LEU A 121 -11.15 3.38 33.62
C LEU A 121 -11.01 3.58 35.14
N ARG A 122 -12.06 3.29 35.91
CA ARG A 122 -12.03 3.44 37.38
C ARG A 122 -11.06 2.46 38.05
N GLU A 123 -10.66 1.40 37.34
CA GLU A 123 -9.68 0.42 37.83
C GLU A 123 -8.23 0.92 37.76
N LEU A 124 -7.97 1.99 36.99
CA LEU A 124 -6.59 2.48 36.79
C LEU A 124 -6.05 3.32 37.96
N ASP A 125 -6.89 3.74 38.92
CA ASP A 125 -6.53 4.60 40.05
C ASP A 125 -5.64 5.81 39.66
N VAL A 126 -5.87 6.36 38.47
CA VAL A 126 -5.18 7.55 37.97
C VAL A 126 -6.15 8.72 37.91
N LYS A 127 -5.71 9.91 38.34
CA LYS A 127 -6.54 11.14 38.26
C LYS A 127 -6.77 11.62 36.83
N ILE A 128 -5.85 11.30 35.91
CA ILE A 128 -5.90 11.67 34.49
C ILE A 128 -5.61 10.41 33.67
N VAL A 129 -6.54 10.04 32.78
CA VAL A 129 -6.39 8.92 31.86
C VAL A 129 -5.81 9.44 30.55
N LYS A 130 -4.55 9.11 30.30
CA LYS A 130 -3.83 9.38 29.06
C LYS A 130 -4.03 8.23 28.07
N ARG A 131 -3.68 8.47 26.80
CA ARG A 131 -3.76 7.45 25.74
C ARG A 131 -3.02 6.16 26.13
N ALA A 132 -1.81 6.29 26.70
CA ALA A 132 -1.03 5.15 27.17
C ALA A 132 -1.74 4.31 28.26
N ASP A 133 -2.59 4.94 29.08
CA ASP A 133 -3.36 4.23 30.10
C ASP A 133 -4.51 3.43 29.47
N VAL A 134 -5.12 3.97 28.41
CA VAL A 134 -6.10 3.25 27.57
C VAL A 134 -5.44 2.13 26.78
N GLU A 135 -4.21 2.31 26.31
CA GLU A 135 -3.42 1.25 25.65
C GLU A 135 -3.12 0.08 26.60
N ARG A 136 -2.95 0.34 27.92
CA ARG A 136 -2.83 -0.72 28.94
C ARG A 136 -4.14 -1.43 29.25
N LEU A 137 -5.27 -0.77 29.04
CA LEU A 137 -6.62 -1.34 29.19
C LEU A 137 -7.16 -1.97 27.92
N ALA A 138 -6.51 -1.71 26.78
CA ALA A 138 -6.79 -2.42 25.56
C ALA A 138 -6.74 -3.91 25.91
N PRO A 139 -7.79 -4.69 25.57
CA PRO A 139 -7.70 -6.14 25.74
C PRO A 139 -6.37 -6.55 25.10
N GLU A 140 -5.55 -7.32 25.82
CA GLU A 140 -4.40 -7.98 25.21
C GLU A 140 -4.94 -8.63 23.93
N GLN A 141 -4.68 -8.00 22.77
CA GLN A 141 -5.08 -8.55 21.51
C GLN A 141 -4.33 -9.85 21.44
N ASP A 142 -5.05 -10.97 21.56
CA ASP A 142 -4.57 -12.35 21.57
C ASP A 142 -3.21 -12.46 20.85
N SER A 143 -2.13 -12.25 21.62
CA SER A 143 -0.79 -12.09 21.06
C SER A 143 -0.16 -13.45 20.78
N ALA A 144 -0.87 -14.52 21.12
CA ALA A 144 -0.41 -15.89 21.01
C ALA A 144 -0.17 -16.33 19.56
N ASP A 145 -0.75 -15.67 18.55
CA ASP A 145 -0.54 -16.02 17.14
C ASP A 145 -0.33 -14.83 16.18
N THR A 146 0.02 -13.66 16.72
CA THR A 146 0.42 -12.52 15.86
C THR A 146 1.82 -12.76 15.30
N ARG A 147 1.93 -12.93 13.98
CA ARG A 147 3.20 -13.15 13.29
C ARG A 147 3.51 -12.00 12.34
N GLN A 148 4.69 -11.41 12.52
CA GLN A 148 5.22 -10.46 11.54
C GLN A 148 5.47 -11.17 10.20
N LEU A 149 5.09 -10.53 9.11
CA LEU A 149 5.39 -11.05 7.77
C LEU A 149 6.91 -11.07 7.57
N PRO A 150 7.48 -12.11 6.91
CA PRO A 150 8.88 -12.11 6.52
C PRO A 150 9.22 -10.87 5.67
N VAL A 151 10.44 -10.34 5.80
CA VAL A 151 10.90 -9.14 5.07
C VAL A 151 10.60 -9.20 3.55
N PRO A 152 10.82 -10.33 2.85
CA PRO A 152 10.44 -10.44 1.43
C PRO A 152 8.93 -10.25 1.20
N GLN A 153 8.09 -10.80 2.07
CA GLN A 153 6.63 -10.70 1.98
C GLN A 153 6.14 -9.27 2.27
N GLN A 154 6.84 -8.53 3.14
CA GLN A 154 6.56 -7.11 3.36
C GLN A 154 6.85 -6.26 2.10
N ALA A 155 7.90 -6.60 1.34
CA ALA A 155 8.19 -5.92 0.07
C ALA A 155 7.12 -6.21 -0.99
N VAL A 156 6.64 -7.46 -1.06
CA VAL A 156 5.48 -7.84 -1.88
C VAL A 156 4.25 -7.03 -1.45
N ALA A 157 3.94 -7.00 -0.15
CA ALA A 157 2.79 -6.25 0.38
C ALA A 157 2.84 -4.77 -0.02
N ARG A 158 3.99 -4.10 0.11
CA ARG A 158 4.14 -2.70 -0.35
C ARG A 158 3.86 -2.54 -1.85
N THR A 159 4.33 -3.47 -2.68
CA THR A 159 4.14 -3.41 -4.14
C THR A 159 2.67 -3.62 -4.52
N VAL A 160 2.01 -4.60 -3.90
CA VAL A 160 0.59 -4.90 -4.11
C VAL A 160 -0.29 -3.74 -3.67
N SER A 161 -0.08 -3.22 -2.45
CA SER A 161 -0.82 -2.07 -1.95
C SER A 161 -0.66 -0.84 -2.85
N ARG A 162 0.57 -0.58 -3.32
CA ARG A 162 0.82 0.52 -4.26
C ARG A 162 0.08 0.34 -5.58
N SER A 163 0.15 -0.85 -6.17
CA SER A 163 -0.57 -1.16 -7.41
C SER A 163 -2.07 -0.89 -7.29
N HIS A 164 -2.72 -1.43 -6.26
CA HIS A 164 -4.16 -1.25 -6.05
C HIS A 164 -4.56 0.19 -5.73
N ALA A 165 -3.69 0.97 -5.07
CA ALA A 165 -3.97 2.36 -4.75
C ALA A 165 -3.79 3.30 -5.96
N GLU A 166 -2.78 3.04 -6.80
CA GLU A 166 -2.36 3.97 -7.85
C GLU A 166 -2.92 3.64 -9.24
N ILE A 167 -3.38 2.41 -9.48
CA ILE A 167 -3.77 1.93 -10.81
C ILE A 167 -5.28 1.66 -10.86
N PRO A 168 -6.07 2.52 -11.54
CA PRO A 168 -7.46 2.25 -11.87
C PRO A 168 -7.58 1.13 -12.91
N ALA A 169 -7.38 -0.11 -12.47
CA ALA A 169 -7.36 -1.27 -13.33
C ALA A 169 -8.78 -1.65 -13.78
N ALA A 170 -8.92 -1.90 -15.07
CA ALA A 170 -10.03 -2.67 -15.62
C ALA A 170 -9.51 -4.02 -16.12
N TYR A 171 -10.45 -4.92 -16.44
CA TYR A 171 -10.12 -6.30 -16.72
C TYR A 171 -11.06 -6.91 -17.74
N THR A 172 -10.48 -7.61 -18.72
CA THR A 172 -11.20 -8.31 -19.79
C THR A 172 -10.66 -9.73 -19.90
N VAL A 173 -11.53 -10.69 -20.18
CA VAL A 173 -11.17 -12.10 -20.37
C VAL A 173 -11.80 -12.66 -21.64
N ILE A 174 -11.05 -13.49 -22.35
CA ILE A 174 -11.53 -14.23 -23.52
C ILE A 174 -11.20 -15.73 -23.39
N ALA A 175 -11.98 -16.55 -24.10
CA ALA A 175 -11.71 -17.98 -24.26
C ALA A 175 -10.96 -18.24 -25.59
N VAL A 176 -9.92 -19.07 -25.53
CA VAL A 176 -9.08 -19.46 -26.65
C VAL A 176 -9.15 -20.97 -26.85
N ASP A 177 -9.34 -21.44 -28.10
CA ASP A 177 -9.16 -22.83 -28.45
C ASP A 177 -7.67 -23.18 -28.31
N ALA A 178 -7.35 -23.97 -27.29
CA ALA A 178 -5.99 -24.37 -26.98
C ALA A 178 -5.52 -25.56 -27.85
N GLY A 179 -6.42 -26.19 -28.63
CA GLY A 179 -6.11 -27.36 -29.45
C GLY A 179 -4.92 -27.14 -30.40
N PRO A 180 -4.97 -26.12 -31.28
CA PRO A 180 -3.86 -25.79 -32.18
C PRO A 180 -2.55 -25.51 -31.44
N ALA A 181 -2.58 -24.66 -30.40
CA ALA A 181 -1.42 -24.33 -29.60
C ALA A 181 -0.79 -25.55 -28.92
N LYS A 182 -1.61 -26.47 -28.37
CA LYS A 182 -1.14 -27.73 -27.77
C LYS A 182 -0.46 -28.63 -28.81
N ALA A 183 -1.03 -28.72 -30.01
CA ALA A 183 -0.44 -29.49 -31.09
C ALA A 183 0.93 -28.93 -31.50
N GLU A 184 1.05 -27.60 -31.60
CA GLU A 184 2.33 -26.95 -31.92
C GLU A 184 3.37 -27.13 -30.80
N VAL A 185 2.96 -27.00 -29.53
CA VAL A 185 3.82 -27.32 -28.39
C VAL A 185 4.35 -28.75 -28.48
N ALA A 186 3.51 -29.73 -28.82
CA ALA A 186 3.95 -31.12 -28.96
C ALA A 186 4.97 -31.30 -30.11
N ARG A 187 4.74 -30.64 -31.25
CA ARG A 187 5.67 -30.63 -32.39
C ARG A 187 7.03 -30.05 -32.00
N GLN A 188 7.03 -28.85 -31.40
CA GLN A 188 8.27 -28.17 -31.01
C GLN A 188 8.99 -28.87 -29.87
N THR A 189 8.26 -29.53 -28.95
CA THR A 189 8.86 -30.32 -27.87
C THR A 189 9.76 -31.42 -28.47
N THR A 190 9.27 -32.06 -29.52
CA THR A 190 9.99 -33.11 -30.25
C THR A 190 11.14 -32.52 -31.07
N ALA A 191 10.89 -31.42 -31.79
CA ALA A 191 11.89 -30.79 -32.66
C ALA A 191 13.09 -30.23 -31.89
N LEU A 192 12.85 -29.60 -30.73
CA LEU A 192 13.88 -28.97 -29.91
C LEU A 192 14.47 -29.91 -28.84
N GLY A 193 13.85 -31.07 -28.61
CA GLY A 193 14.26 -32.01 -27.55
C GLY A 193 14.11 -31.42 -26.14
N ARG A 194 13.14 -30.53 -25.92
CA ARG A 194 12.93 -29.79 -24.65
C ARG A 194 11.45 -29.75 -24.30
N LEU A 195 11.13 -29.83 -23.01
CA LEU A 195 9.75 -29.72 -22.53
C LEU A 195 9.27 -28.27 -22.59
N LEU A 196 8.19 -28.04 -23.33
CA LEU A 196 7.54 -26.74 -23.50
C LEU A 196 6.07 -26.82 -23.07
N GLY A 197 5.45 -25.67 -22.86
CA GLY A 197 4.01 -25.53 -22.66
C GLY A 197 3.43 -24.35 -23.44
N LEU A 198 2.14 -24.10 -23.21
CA LEU A 198 1.46 -22.90 -23.69
C LEU A 198 2.13 -21.58 -23.27
N PRO A 199 2.79 -21.46 -22.08
CA PRO A 199 3.47 -20.22 -21.72
C PRO A 199 4.50 -19.76 -22.75
N GLU A 200 5.30 -20.67 -23.32
CA GLU A 200 6.32 -20.30 -24.31
C GLU A 200 5.70 -19.73 -25.60
N LEU A 201 4.61 -20.32 -26.09
CA LEU A 201 3.86 -19.77 -27.25
C LEU A 201 3.22 -18.42 -26.91
N LEU A 202 2.66 -18.27 -25.71
CA LEU A 202 2.05 -17.01 -25.29
C LEU A 202 3.09 -15.89 -25.22
N ILE A 203 4.27 -16.15 -24.64
CA ILE A 203 5.36 -15.16 -24.56
C ILE A 203 5.80 -14.75 -25.97
N ALA A 204 5.94 -15.71 -26.90
CA ALA A 204 6.26 -15.42 -28.29
C ALA A 204 5.17 -14.55 -28.98
N ALA A 205 3.89 -14.86 -28.75
CA ALA A 205 2.78 -14.08 -29.28
C ALA A 205 2.75 -12.65 -28.73
N VAL A 206 2.92 -12.50 -27.41
CA VAL A 206 2.99 -11.18 -26.74
C VAL A 206 4.15 -10.36 -27.31
N ALA A 207 5.34 -10.96 -27.45
CA ALA A 207 6.49 -10.25 -28.02
C ALA A 207 6.22 -9.76 -29.45
N ARG A 208 5.65 -10.62 -30.30
CA ARG A 208 5.35 -10.31 -31.71
C ARG A 208 4.33 -9.18 -31.87
N LEU A 209 3.39 -9.05 -30.93
CA LEU A 209 2.31 -8.07 -30.98
C LEU A 209 2.68 -6.70 -30.41
N HIS A 210 3.91 -6.52 -29.91
CA HIS A 210 4.40 -5.27 -29.33
C HIS A 210 4.15 -4.04 -30.23
N ALA A 211 4.53 -4.13 -31.50
CA ALA A 211 4.43 -3.01 -32.43
C ALA A 211 2.98 -2.61 -32.76
N ALA A 212 2.06 -3.58 -32.74
CA ALA A 212 0.64 -3.33 -33.01
C ALA A 212 -0.09 -2.78 -31.78
N HIS A 213 0.37 -3.14 -30.57
CA HIS A 213 -0.27 -2.81 -29.30
C HIS A 213 0.67 -2.07 -28.32
N PRO A 214 1.34 -0.98 -28.73
CA PRO A 214 2.42 -0.36 -27.94
C PRO A 214 1.97 0.15 -26.57
N LEU A 215 0.70 0.54 -26.43
CA LEU A 215 0.14 1.01 -25.16
C LEU A 215 0.01 -0.09 -24.11
N CYS A 216 -0.05 -1.37 -24.50
CA CYS A 216 -0.05 -2.50 -23.55
C CYS A 216 1.34 -2.74 -22.90
N PHE A 217 2.39 -2.13 -23.45
CA PHE A 217 3.77 -2.25 -22.97
C PHE A 217 4.30 -0.92 -22.44
N ALA A 218 3.51 0.15 -22.54
CA ALA A 218 3.93 1.48 -22.18
C ALA A 218 4.13 1.62 -20.66
N ARG A 219 4.95 2.59 -20.27
CA ARG A 219 5.19 2.96 -18.88
C ARG A 219 4.61 4.33 -18.57
N LEU A 220 3.85 4.44 -17.48
CA LEU A 220 3.39 5.73 -16.99
C LEU A 220 4.57 6.51 -16.40
N THR A 221 4.84 7.72 -16.92
CA THR A 221 5.96 8.59 -16.49
C THR A 221 5.49 9.89 -15.84
N GLY A 222 4.19 10.15 -15.83
CA GLY A 222 3.51 11.23 -15.12
C GLY A 222 1.99 11.03 -15.18
N GLU A 223 1.21 11.92 -14.56
CA GLU A 223 -0.26 11.79 -14.45
C GLU A 223 -0.97 11.50 -15.78
N HIS A 224 -0.53 12.14 -16.87
CA HIS A 224 -1.15 12.03 -18.20
C HIS A 224 -0.13 11.71 -19.30
N THR A 225 1.03 11.14 -18.93
CA THR A 225 2.13 10.91 -19.88
C THR A 225 2.62 9.47 -19.78
N VAL A 226 2.69 8.83 -20.94
CA VAL A 226 3.26 7.48 -21.07
C VAL A 226 4.52 7.52 -21.94
N ARG A 227 5.47 6.66 -21.61
CA ARG A 227 6.60 6.30 -22.45
C ARG A 227 6.24 5.03 -23.21
N ILE A 228 6.30 5.09 -24.55
CA ILE A 228 6.26 3.90 -25.39
C ILE A 228 7.62 3.23 -25.28
N GLU A 229 7.62 1.97 -24.88
CA GLU A 229 8.85 1.19 -24.76
C GLU A 229 9.30 0.72 -26.15
N GLU A 230 10.60 0.74 -26.42
CA GLU A 230 11.13 0.38 -27.74
C GLU A 230 11.07 -1.12 -28.00
N ARG A 231 11.10 -1.92 -26.93
CA ARG A 231 11.18 -3.38 -26.97
C ARG A 231 10.26 -4.02 -25.94
N PRO A 232 9.66 -5.18 -26.23
CA PRO A 232 8.93 -5.96 -25.25
C PRO A 232 9.89 -6.70 -24.31
N HIS A 233 9.87 -6.32 -23.03
CA HIS A 233 10.50 -7.08 -21.95
C HIS A 233 9.41 -7.77 -21.13
N ILE A 234 9.30 -9.10 -21.23
CA ILE A 234 8.15 -9.83 -20.70
C ILE A 234 8.52 -10.42 -19.33
N GLY A 235 7.93 -9.88 -18.27
CA GLY A 235 8.06 -10.45 -16.93
C GLY A 235 7.17 -11.68 -16.78
N VAL A 236 7.72 -12.84 -16.43
CA VAL A 236 6.97 -14.11 -16.36
C VAL A 236 6.96 -14.62 -14.94
N THR A 237 5.78 -14.89 -14.37
CA THR A 237 5.70 -15.43 -13.02
C THR A 237 6.16 -16.88 -12.95
N ILE A 238 7.12 -17.17 -12.08
CA ILE A 238 7.64 -18.50 -11.79
C ILE A 238 7.54 -18.74 -10.29
N ASP A 239 6.71 -19.70 -9.90
CA ASP A 239 6.63 -20.22 -8.53
C ASP A 239 7.01 -21.71 -8.52
N VAL A 240 7.93 -22.06 -7.62
CA VAL A 240 8.44 -23.42 -7.41
C VAL A 240 8.27 -23.86 -5.95
N GLY A 241 7.32 -23.25 -5.23
CA GLY A 241 7.00 -23.54 -3.83
C GLY A 241 7.92 -22.85 -2.81
N LYS A 242 8.83 -21.99 -3.26
CA LYS A 242 9.75 -21.20 -2.41
C LYS A 242 9.48 -19.69 -2.48
N GLY A 243 8.38 -19.31 -3.13
CA GLY A 243 8.01 -17.93 -3.37
C GLY A 243 7.96 -17.59 -4.86
N LEU A 244 7.20 -16.54 -5.15
CA LEU A 244 6.97 -16.02 -6.50
C LEU A 244 8.18 -15.21 -6.98
N ASN A 245 8.71 -15.57 -8.15
CA ASN A 245 9.71 -14.78 -8.86
C ASN A 245 9.13 -14.29 -10.18
N VAL A 246 9.54 -13.11 -10.65
CA VAL A 246 9.09 -12.56 -11.94
C VAL A 246 10.30 -12.23 -12.82
N PRO A 247 11.04 -13.24 -13.30
CA PRO A 247 12.15 -13.02 -14.23
C PRO A 247 11.66 -12.46 -15.57
N VAL A 248 12.54 -11.72 -16.24
CA VAL A 248 12.22 -10.94 -17.43
C VAL A 248 12.88 -11.53 -18.67
N VAL A 249 12.08 -11.94 -19.64
CA VAL A 249 12.55 -12.22 -21.01
C VAL A 249 12.83 -10.88 -21.68
N LYS A 250 14.11 -10.53 -21.84
CA LYS A 250 14.52 -9.24 -22.40
C LYS A 250 14.53 -9.28 -23.93
N ASP A 251 14.18 -8.16 -24.56
CA ASP A 251 14.18 -7.99 -26.01
C ASP A 251 13.49 -9.17 -26.69
N ALA A 252 12.31 -9.51 -26.20
CA ALA A 252 11.66 -10.79 -26.51
C ALA A 252 11.31 -10.91 -28.01
N ASP A 253 11.19 -9.78 -28.71
CA ASP A 253 10.98 -9.69 -30.16
C ASP A 253 12.25 -9.95 -30.99
N GLN A 254 13.42 -10.06 -30.34
CA GLN A 254 14.70 -10.39 -31.00
C GLN A 254 15.09 -11.86 -30.84
N LEU A 255 14.38 -12.60 -29.99
CA LEU A 255 14.66 -14.01 -29.76
C LEU A 255 13.97 -14.86 -30.82
N SER A 256 14.70 -15.83 -31.37
CA SER A 256 14.04 -16.98 -32.02
C SER A 256 13.23 -17.77 -31.00
N PHE A 257 12.27 -18.56 -31.47
CA PHE A 257 11.47 -19.41 -30.58
C PHE A 257 12.34 -20.37 -29.75
N ALA A 258 13.41 -20.92 -30.34
CA ALA A 258 14.34 -21.80 -29.65
C ALA A 258 15.10 -21.08 -28.52
N GLU A 259 15.57 -19.85 -28.75
CA GLU A 259 16.23 -19.03 -27.73
C GLU A 259 15.28 -18.64 -26.61
N LEU A 260 14.03 -18.29 -26.94
CA LEU A 260 12.99 -18.02 -25.95
C LEU A 260 12.76 -19.22 -25.03
N VAL A 261 12.65 -20.43 -25.60
CA VAL A 261 12.53 -21.68 -24.83
C VAL A 261 13.74 -21.91 -23.92
N GLU A 262 14.95 -21.60 -24.38
CA GLU A 262 16.16 -21.71 -23.56
C GLU A 262 16.13 -20.74 -22.37
N VAL A 263 15.72 -19.49 -22.61
CA VAL A 263 15.58 -18.46 -21.57
C VAL A 263 14.53 -18.88 -20.52
N THR A 264 13.32 -19.28 -20.92
CA THR A 264 12.27 -19.65 -19.96
C THR A 264 12.61 -20.94 -19.20
N THR A 265 13.28 -21.89 -19.85
CA THR A 265 13.81 -23.09 -19.18
C THR A 265 14.85 -22.74 -18.13
N ALA A 266 15.73 -21.78 -18.43
CA ALA A 266 16.72 -21.30 -17.46
C ALA A 266 16.06 -20.67 -16.23
N PHE A 267 14.96 -19.92 -16.40
CA PHE A 267 14.21 -19.36 -15.27
C PHE A 267 13.72 -20.43 -14.30
N ARG A 268 13.13 -21.53 -14.81
CA ARG A 268 12.67 -22.64 -13.95
C ARG A 268 13.83 -23.25 -13.15
N ARG A 269 14.98 -23.45 -13.79
CA ARG A 269 16.20 -23.97 -13.13
C ARG A 269 16.73 -23.01 -12.07
N THR A 270 16.74 -21.71 -12.35
CA THR A 270 17.20 -20.67 -11.43
C THR A 270 16.25 -20.52 -10.24
N ALA A 271 14.94 -20.58 -10.46
CA ALA A 271 13.93 -20.55 -9.40
C ALA A 271 14.10 -21.70 -8.41
N VAL A 272 14.32 -22.93 -8.89
CA VAL A 272 14.58 -24.10 -8.01
C VAL A 272 15.84 -23.90 -7.15
N ARG A 273 16.89 -23.31 -7.74
CA ARG A 273 18.16 -22.96 -7.06
C ARG A 273 18.01 -21.76 -6.11
N GLY A 274 17.00 -20.92 -6.30
CA GLY A 274 16.67 -19.78 -5.45
C GLY A 274 17.59 -18.57 -5.58
N ARG A 275 18.23 -18.34 -6.74
CA ARG A 275 19.21 -17.24 -6.93
C ARG A 275 19.04 -16.52 -8.26
N PHE A 276 18.02 -15.67 -8.39
CA PHE A 276 17.96 -14.68 -9.45
C PHE A 276 18.83 -13.47 -9.10
N ARG A 277 19.46 -12.87 -10.11
CA ARG A 277 20.08 -11.55 -10.00
C ARG A 277 18.99 -10.49 -10.12
N GLU A 278 19.20 -9.33 -9.51
CA GLU A 278 18.28 -8.18 -9.61
C GLU A 278 18.05 -7.74 -11.07
N SER A 279 19.10 -7.81 -11.90
CA SER A 279 19.01 -7.48 -13.33
C SER A 279 18.15 -8.46 -14.13
N GLU A 280 17.85 -9.65 -13.60
CA GLU A 280 16.96 -10.65 -14.21
C GLU A 280 15.50 -10.43 -13.79
N LEU A 281 15.25 -9.69 -12.71
CA LEU A 281 13.91 -9.45 -12.13
C LEU A 281 13.38 -8.03 -12.42
N SER A 282 14.10 -7.24 -13.22
CA SER A 282 13.81 -5.83 -13.46
C SER A 282 13.67 -5.51 -14.94
N GLY A 283 12.91 -4.45 -15.23
CA GLY A 283 12.76 -3.90 -16.58
C GLY A 283 11.62 -4.50 -17.41
N ALA A 284 10.74 -5.31 -16.83
CA ALA A 284 9.55 -5.79 -17.54
C ALA A 284 8.66 -4.60 -17.97
N THR A 285 8.16 -4.67 -19.21
CA THR A 285 7.20 -3.73 -19.81
C THR A 285 5.78 -4.26 -19.72
N ILE A 286 5.60 -5.59 -19.72
CA ILE A 286 4.34 -6.27 -19.45
C ILE A 286 4.58 -7.49 -18.57
N GLY A 287 3.65 -7.78 -17.66
CA GLY A 287 3.64 -9.01 -16.86
C GLY A 287 2.81 -10.11 -17.49
N VAL A 288 3.28 -11.35 -17.46
CA VAL A 288 2.55 -12.57 -17.81
C VAL A 288 2.50 -13.47 -16.57
N THR A 289 1.30 -13.62 -16.03
CA THR A 289 1.01 -14.42 -14.84
C THR A 289 0.47 -15.79 -15.25
N LEU A 290 1.12 -16.84 -14.76
CA LEU A 290 0.84 -18.22 -15.13
C LEU A 290 0.05 -18.91 -14.02
N HIS A 291 -1.20 -19.26 -14.31
CA HIS A 291 -2.09 -20.03 -13.44
C HIS A 291 -2.43 -21.37 -14.09
N ASN A 292 -1.40 -22.16 -14.40
CA ASN A 292 -1.49 -23.37 -15.23
C ASN A 292 -2.08 -24.60 -14.53
N ALA A 293 -2.52 -24.49 -13.28
CA ALA A 293 -3.21 -25.58 -12.60
C ALA A 293 -4.60 -25.81 -13.23
N PRO A 294 -5.02 -27.06 -13.49
CA PRO A 294 -6.21 -27.37 -14.29
C PRO A 294 -7.51 -26.70 -13.83
N ASP A 295 -7.69 -26.54 -12.52
CA ASP A 295 -8.92 -26.00 -11.94
C ASP A 295 -8.89 -24.47 -11.77
N ILE A 296 -7.78 -23.81 -12.09
CA ILE A 296 -7.74 -22.35 -12.12
C ILE A 296 -8.28 -21.90 -13.47
N VAL A 297 -9.59 -21.64 -13.51
CA VAL A 297 -10.29 -21.13 -14.70
C VAL A 297 -10.14 -19.63 -14.87
N HIS A 298 -9.82 -18.91 -13.80
CA HIS A 298 -9.80 -17.45 -13.79
C HIS A 298 -8.87 -16.90 -12.72
N ALA A 299 -8.08 -15.90 -13.10
CA ALA A 299 -7.28 -15.10 -12.17
C ALA A 299 -7.07 -13.71 -12.78
N ILE A 300 -7.17 -12.68 -11.93
CA ILE A 300 -6.90 -11.30 -12.32
C ILE A 300 -5.44 -11.01 -11.95
N PRO A 301 -4.57 -10.74 -12.93
CA PRO A 301 -3.18 -10.43 -12.65
C PRO A 301 -3.09 -9.01 -12.08
N MET A 302 -2.13 -8.79 -11.19
CA MET A 302 -1.80 -7.46 -10.71
C MET A 302 -0.91 -6.75 -11.73
N ILE A 303 -1.24 -5.49 -12.05
CA ILE A 303 -0.39 -4.64 -12.88
C ILE A 303 0.75 -4.10 -12.00
N PHE A 304 2.01 -4.31 -12.38
CA PHE A 304 3.11 -3.76 -11.59
C PHE A 304 3.14 -2.24 -11.70
N PRO A 305 3.44 -1.51 -10.61
CA PRO A 305 3.48 -0.05 -10.66
C PRO A 305 4.38 0.49 -11.77
N GLY A 306 3.84 1.43 -12.54
CA GLY A 306 4.46 2.00 -13.73
C GLY A 306 4.17 1.24 -15.03
N GLN A 307 3.83 -0.05 -14.99
CA GLN A 307 3.34 -0.78 -16.17
C GLN A 307 1.87 -0.44 -16.45
N THR A 308 1.43 -0.72 -17.67
CA THR A 308 0.07 -0.43 -18.13
C THR A 308 -0.80 -1.67 -18.23
N CYS A 309 -0.22 -2.85 -18.42
CA CYS A 309 -0.97 -4.10 -18.55
C CYS A 309 -0.29 -5.27 -17.84
N ALA A 310 -1.09 -6.28 -17.50
CA ALA A 310 -0.64 -7.61 -17.13
C ALA A 310 -1.61 -8.67 -17.67
N LEU A 311 -1.06 -9.76 -18.20
CA LEU A 311 -1.79 -10.91 -18.73
C LEU A 311 -1.84 -12.04 -17.70
N ALA A 312 -2.93 -12.80 -17.73
CA ALA A 312 -3.09 -14.05 -17.00
C ALA A 312 -3.47 -15.18 -17.96
N LEU A 313 -2.74 -16.29 -17.87
CA LEU A 313 -3.02 -17.55 -18.56
C LEU A 313 -3.57 -18.56 -17.55
N SER A 314 -4.80 -19.02 -17.77
CA SER A 314 -5.45 -20.03 -16.92
C SER A 314 -5.00 -21.46 -17.21
N GLY A 315 -5.50 -22.43 -16.45
CA GLY A 315 -5.42 -23.84 -16.79
C GLY A 315 -6.22 -24.16 -18.05
N VAL A 316 -5.74 -25.15 -18.82
CA VAL A 316 -6.49 -25.71 -19.95
C VAL A 316 -7.55 -26.66 -19.40
N ARG A 317 -8.78 -26.52 -19.88
CA ARG A 317 -9.89 -27.41 -19.55
C ARG A 317 -10.59 -27.92 -20.81
N PRO A 318 -11.14 -29.14 -20.80
CA PRO A 318 -12.06 -29.56 -21.84
C PRO A 318 -13.38 -28.81 -21.70
N GLU A 319 -13.91 -28.31 -22.81
CA GLU A 319 -15.26 -27.75 -22.92
C GLU A 319 -16.04 -28.48 -24.01
N VAL A 320 -17.34 -28.68 -23.77
CA VAL A 320 -18.25 -29.22 -24.78
C VAL A 320 -18.83 -28.05 -25.56
N VAL A 321 -18.56 -28.00 -26.87
CA VAL A 321 -19.03 -26.94 -27.77
C VAL A 321 -19.94 -27.52 -28.86
N PRO A 322 -20.93 -26.76 -29.35
CA PRO A 322 -21.73 -27.18 -30.50
C PRO A 322 -20.87 -27.47 -31.73
N ASP A 323 -21.22 -28.51 -32.48
CA ASP A 323 -20.56 -28.92 -33.73
C ASP A 323 -21.59 -29.52 -34.70
N GLY A 324 -22.06 -28.72 -35.65
CA GLY A 324 -23.19 -29.07 -36.51
C GLY A 324 -24.45 -29.37 -35.70
N ASP A 325 -25.02 -30.57 -35.91
CA ASP A 325 -26.19 -31.08 -35.16
C ASP A 325 -25.80 -31.77 -33.83
N GLY A 326 -24.50 -31.78 -33.48
CA GLY A 326 -23.96 -32.46 -32.30
C GLY A 326 -23.11 -31.56 -31.41
N PHE A 327 -22.26 -32.20 -30.62
CA PHE A 327 -21.30 -31.54 -29.74
C PHE A 327 -19.93 -32.19 -29.87
N ARG A 328 -18.87 -31.41 -29.71
CA ARG A 328 -17.49 -31.92 -29.60
C ARG A 328 -16.80 -31.38 -28.36
N ALA A 329 -15.86 -32.14 -27.84
CA ALA A 329 -14.95 -31.65 -26.82
C ALA A 329 -13.87 -30.79 -27.48
N ARG A 330 -13.54 -29.66 -26.86
CA ARG A 330 -12.45 -28.76 -27.26
C ARG A 330 -11.67 -28.33 -26.03
N ASP A 331 -10.35 -28.41 -26.11
CA ASP A 331 -9.50 -27.84 -25.08
C ASP A 331 -9.57 -26.32 -25.15
N THR A 332 -9.98 -25.68 -24.06
CA THR A 332 -10.13 -24.23 -23.96
C THR A 332 -9.26 -23.70 -22.82
N VAL A 333 -8.65 -22.55 -23.05
CA VAL A 333 -7.92 -21.78 -22.04
C VAL A 333 -8.42 -20.35 -22.00
N ASN A 334 -8.44 -19.73 -20.82
CA ASN A 334 -8.82 -18.33 -20.69
C ASN A 334 -7.56 -17.45 -20.68
N LEU A 335 -7.60 -16.36 -21.45
CA LEU A 335 -6.65 -15.27 -21.39
C LEU A 335 -7.33 -14.05 -20.78
N GLY A 336 -6.80 -13.60 -19.65
CA GLY A 336 -7.22 -12.38 -18.97
C GLY A 336 -6.21 -11.26 -19.16
N LEU A 337 -6.67 -10.03 -19.36
CA LEU A 337 -5.86 -8.82 -19.40
C LEU A 337 -6.36 -7.86 -18.33
N ALA A 338 -5.53 -7.57 -17.34
CA ALA A 338 -5.69 -6.39 -16.50
C ALA A 338 -4.97 -5.23 -17.18
N TYR A 339 -5.61 -4.07 -17.25
CA TYR A 339 -5.04 -2.88 -17.88
C TYR A 339 -5.40 -1.61 -17.11
N ASP A 340 -4.48 -0.64 -17.08
CA ASP A 340 -4.70 0.68 -16.51
C ASP A 340 -5.65 1.46 -17.42
N HIS A 341 -6.89 1.66 -16.95
CA HIS A 341 -7.94 2.26 -17.78
C HIS A 341 -7.69 3.77 -18.05
N ARG A 342 -6.68 4.38 -17.43
CA ARG A 342 -6.22 5.73 -17.82
C ARG A 342 -5.47 5.74 -19.14
N VAL A 343 -4.86 4.61 -19.53
CA VAL A 343 -3.97 4.51 -20.70
C VAL A 343 -4.57 3.64 -21.79
N VAL A 344 -5.08 2.46 -21.42
CA VAL A 344 -5.61 1.46 -22.35
C VAL A 344 -7.13 1.47 -22.21
N ASN A 345 -7.86 1.66 -23.32
CA ASN A 345 -9.32 1.61 -23.28
C ASN A 345 -9.83 0.18 -23.58
N GLY A 346 -11.13 -0.04 -23.39
CA GLY A 346 -11.73 -1.36 -23.60
C GLY A 346 -11.58 -1.90 -25.03
N LYS A 347 -11.55 -1.04 -26.06
CA LYS A 347 -11.32 -1.48 -27.45
C LYS A 347 -9.88 -1.96 -27.63
N ASP A 348 -8.90 -1.19 -27.18
CA ASP A 348 -7.47 -1.55 -27.27
C ASP A 348 -7.21 -2.90 -26.58
N ALA A 349 -7.81 -3.09 -25.40
CA ALA A 349 -7.72 -4.34 -24.64
C ALA A 349 -8.33 -5.53 -25.38
N VAL A 350 -9.51 -5.35 -25.99
CA VAL A 350 -10.18 -6.41 -26.76
C VAL A 350 -9.40 -6.74 -28.03
N ASP A 351 -8.91 -5.73 -28.76
CA ASP A 351 -8.12 -5.93 -29.98
C ASP A 351 -6.83 -6.71 -29.66
N PHE A 352 -6.10 -6.34 -28.59
CA PHE A 352 -4.90 -7.07 -28.17
C PHE A 352 -5.20 -8.54 -27.80
N LEU A 353 -6.27 -8.78 -27.05
CA LEU A 353 -6.70 -10.14 -26.70
C LEU A 353 -7.14 -10.95 -27.93
N GLN A 354 -7.84 -10.34 -28.89
CA GLN A 354 -8.25 -11.00 -30.12
C GLN A 354 -7.05 -11.38 -31.00
N ASP A 355 -6.04 -10.51 -31.10
CA ASP A 355 -4.81 -10.81 -31.84
C ASP A 355 -4.00 -11.92 -31.15
N LEU A 356 -3.94 -11.92 -29.80
CA LEU A 356 -3.34 -13.03 -29.05
C LEU A 356 -4.08 -14.34 -29.28
N LYS A 357 -5.42 -14.31 -29.28
CA LYS A 357 -6.25 -15.49 -29.59
C LYS A 357 -5.94 -16.01 -30.99
N ALA A 358 -5.93 -15.14 -32.00
CA ALA A 358 -5.63 -15.52 -33.37
C ALA A 358 -4.22 -16.15 -33.48
N ALA A 359 -3.23 -15.57 -32.81
CA ALA A 359 -1.86 -16.10 -32.78
C ALA A 359 -1.77 -17.48 -32.12
N LEU A 360 -2.54 -17.76 -31.07
CA LEU A 360 -2.54 -19.07 -30.40
C LEU A 360 -3.38 -20.11 -31.15
N GLU A 361 -4.44 -19.70 -31.85
CA GLU A 361 -5.26 -20.58 -32.69
C GLU A 361 -4.58 -20.89 -34.04
N HIS A 362 -3.57 -20.10 -34.44
CA HIS A 362 -2.72 -20.29 -35.62
C HIS A 362 -1.20 -20.16 -35.27
N PRO A 363 -0.66 -21.07 -34.45
CA PRO A 363 0.63 -20.89 -33.79
C PRO A 363 1.85 -21.16 -34.68
N GLU A 364 1.69 -21.68 -35.90
CA GLU A 364 2.80 -22.05 -36.78
C GLU A 364 3.74 -20.89 -37.11
N GLU A 365 3.24 -19.65 -37.08
CA GLU A 365 4.06 -18.47 -37.34
C GLU A 365 4.87 -18.02 -36.12
N LEU A 366 4.49 -18.46 -34.91
CA LEU A 366 5.18 -18.10 -33.67
C LEU A 366 6.48 -18.89 -33.47
N THR A 367 6.63 -19.99 -34.20
CA THR A 367 7.68 -21.00 -33.99
C THR A 367 8.59 -21.17 -35.21
N ARG A 368 8.36 -20.38 -36.26
CA ARG A 368 9.15 -20.37 -37.50
C ARG A 368 10.53 -19.74 -37.33
#